data_AF-A0A936G0V4-F1
#
_entry.id   AF-A0A936G0V4-F1
#
_cell.length_a   1.000
_cell.length_b   1.000
_cell.length_c   1.000
_cell.angle_alpha   90.00
_cell.angle_beta   90.00
_cell.angle_gamma   90.00
#
_symmetry.space_group_name_H-M   'P 1'
#
loop_
_entity.id
_entity.type
_entity.pdbx_description
1 polymer ?
#
loop_
_entity_poly.entity_id
_entity_poly.type
_entity_poly.pdbx_seq_one_letter_code
_entity_poly.pdbx_strand_id
1 'polypeptide(L)'
;MRYEVHHDALAEAAAAFESGATGVLDAAAAAPSSVDAGPMGPVIAAVLSILIETAGALVDAFDEHAGSIRAASTFYVADDQASAARFDQLAGGR
;
A
#
# COMPACT_ATOMS: atom_id res chain seq x y z
N MET A 1 6.18 18.95 19.24
CA MET A 1 5.31 18.80 18.05
C MET A 1 4.36 17.66 18.32
N ARG A 2 3.05 17.90 18.28
CA ARG A 2 2.03 16.84 18.29
C ARG A 2 1.72 16.57 16.82
N TYR A 3 2.08 15.40 16.32
CA TYR A 3 1.67 15.00 14.97
C TYR A 3 0.19 14.63 15.07
N GLU A 4 -0.71 15.49 14.58
CA GLU A 4 -2.10 15.12 14.35
C GLU A 4 -2.12 14.20 13.13
N VAL A 5 -2.01 12.90 13.39
CA VAL A 5 -2.18 11.88 12.36
C VAL A 5 -3.68 11.69 12.16
N HIS A 6 -4.22 12.29 11.10
CA HIS A 6 -5.63 12.11 10.76
C HIS A 6 -5.85 10.69 10.24
N HIS A 7 -6.72 9.94 10.93
CA HIS A 7 -7.12 8.59 10.55
C HIS A 7 -7.56 8.50 9.08
N ASP A 8 -8.31 9.50 8.61
CA ASP A 8 -8.79 9.56 7.24
C ASP A 8 -7.65 9.73 6.23
N ALA A 9 -6.60 10.48 6.59
CA ALA A 9 -5.42 10.63 5.74
C ALA A 9 -4.58 9.34 5.66
N LEU A 10 -4.53 8.54 6.73
CA LEU A 10 -3.92 7.21 6.70
C LEU A 10 -4.74 6.25 5.83
N ALA A 11 -6.07 6.28 5.96
CA ALA A 11 -6.95 5.45 5.14
C ALA A 11 -6.85 5.81 3.65
N GLU A 12 -6.82 7.11 3.31
CA GLU A 12 -6.59 7.59 1.94
C GLU A 12 -5.22 7.16 1.40
N ALA A 13 -4.17 7.25 2.21
CA ALA A 13 -2.83 6.82 1.81
C ALA A 13 -2.78 5.32 1.52
N ALA A 14 -3.39 4.49 2.38
CA ALA A 14 -3.49 3.04 2.15
C ALA A 14 -4.26 2.73 0.86
N ALA A 15 -5.40 3.39 0.63
CA ALA A 15 -6.19 3.22 -0.59
C ALA A 15 -5.42 3.66 -1.85
N ALA A 16 -4.62 4.73 -1.76
CA ALA A 16 -3.77 5.17 -2.86
C ALA A 16 -2.68 4.13 -3.21
N PHE A 17 -2.10 3.47 -2.20
CA PHE A 17 -1.14 2.39 -2.42
C PHE A 17 -1.77 1.16 -3.07
N GLU A 18 -2.96 0.74 -2.63
CA GLU A 18 -3.71 -0.36 -3.25
C GLU A 18 -4.11 -0.05 -4.71
N SER A 19 -4.54 1.19 -4.98
CA SER A 19 -4.81 1.65 -6.34
C SER A 19 -3.54 1.67 -7.20
N GLY A 20 -2.39 2.05 -6.63
CA GLY A 20 -1.10 2.03 -7.31
C GLY A 20 -0.67 0.61 -7.67
N ALA A 21 -0.80 -0.33 -6.74
CA ALA A 21 -0.53 -1.76 -6.97
C ALA A 21 -1.40 -2.31 -8.12
N THR A 22 -2.70 -2.00 -8.12
CA THR A 22 -3.62 -2.39 -9.19
C THR A 22 -3.17 -1.83 -10.55
N GLY A 23 -2.81 -0.55 -10.61
CA GLY A 23 -2.35 0.07 -11.86
C GLY A 23 -1.04 -0.53 -12.39
N VAL A 24 -0.15 -0.97 -11.50
CA VAL A 24 1.10 -1.67 -11.87
C VAL A 24 0.80 -3.07 -12.43
N LEU A 25 -0.13 -3.81 -11.82
CA LEU A 25 -0.58 -5.11 -12.32
C LEU A 25 -1.24 -4.99 -13.70
N ASP A 26 -2.09 -3.99 -13.90
CA ASP A 26 -2.74 -3.74 -15.20
C ASP A 26 -1.71 -3.40 -16.27
N ALA A 27 -0.71 -2.57 -15.95
CA ALA A 27 0.38 -2.24 -16.86
C ALA A 27 1.25 -3.47 -17.20
N ALA A 28 1.52 -4.34 -16.22
CA ALA A 28 2.24 -5.59 -16.44
C ALA A 28 1.43 -6.59 -17.28
N ALA A 29 0.11 -6.68 -17.06
CA ALA A 29 -0.79 -7.53 -17.83
C ALA A 29 -0.97 -7.07 -19.28
N ALA A 30 -0.83 -5.76 -19.54
CA ALA A 30 -0.82 -5.20 -20.88
C ALA A 30 0.47 -5.49 -21.66
N ALA A 31 1.53 -5.96 -20.98
CA ALA A 31 2.78 -6.31 -21.64
C ALA A 31 2.57 -7.52 -22.59
N PRO A 32 3.12 -7.51 -23.81
CA PRO A 32 2.95 -8.62 -24.74
C PRO A 32 3.50 -9.93 -24.18
N SER A 33 2.69 -10.98 -24.14
CA SER A 33 3.14 -12.31 -23.70
C SER A 33 4.10 -12.98 -24.69
N SER A 34 4.18 -12.48 -25.92
CA SER A 34 5.11 -12.94 -26.95
C SER A 34 5.44 -11.79 -27.90
N VAL A 35 6.73 -11.59 -28.18
CA VAL A 35 7.22 -10.63 -29.16
C VAL A 35 7.96 -11.37 -30.27
N ASP A 36 7.44 -11.30 -31.49
CA ASP A 36 8.20 -11.69 -32.68
C ASP A 36 9.09 -10.52 -33.11
N ALA A 37 10.30 -10.48 -32.56
CA ALA A 37 11.32 -9.48 -32.88
C ALA A 37 12.51 -10.07 -33.63
N GLY A 38 12.33 -11.22 -34.28
CA GLY A 38 13.40 -11.92 -34.99
C GLY A 38 14.62 -12.16 -34.09
N PRO A 39 15.85 -11.82 -34.53
CA PRO A 39 17.08 -12.06 -33.76
C PRO A 39 17.12 -11.38 -32.39
N MET A 40 16.35 -10.30 -32.18
CA MET A 40 16.30 -9.57 -30.91
C MET A 40 15.25 -10.10 -29.94
N GLY A 41 14.45 -11.10 -30.35
CA GLY A 41 13.41 -11.74 -29.51
C GLY A 41 13.88 -12.11 -28.10
N PRO A 42 15.04 -12.78 -27.93
CA PRO A 42 15.55 -13.14 -26.60
C PRO A 42 15.84 -11.92 -25.70
N VAL A 43 16.36 -10.84 -26.27
CA VAL A 43 16.68 -9.62 -25.50
C VAL A 43 15.40 -8.93 -25.05
N ILE A 44 14.41 -8.81 -25.93
CA ILE A 44 13.11 -8.21 -25.60
C ILE A 44 12.37 -9.07 -24.56
N ALA A 45 12.41 -10.40 -24.69
CA ALA A 45 11.83 -11.30 -23.69
C ALA A 45 12.50 -11.14 -22.30
N ALA A 46 13.82 -10.95 -22.25
CA ALA A 46 14.54 -10.71 -21.00
C ALA A 46 14.14 -9.37 -20.35
N VAL A 47 14.03 -8.30 -21.15
CA VAL A 47 13.57 -6.99 -20.66
C VAL A 47 12.14 -7.05 -20.12
N LEU A 48 11.23 -7.74 -20.83
CA LEU A 48 9.86 -7.95 -20.38
C LEU A 48 9.79 -8.75 -19.08
N SER A 49 10.64 -9.77 -18.94
CA SER A 49 10.71 -10.57 -17.71
C SER A 49 11.15 -9.73 -16.51
N ILE A 50 12.20 -8.93 -16.67
CA ILE A 50 12.68 -7.99 -15.63
C ILE A 50 11.59 -6.98 -15.26
N LEU A 51 10.86 -6.47 -16.25
CA LEU A 51 9.76 -5.53 -16.02
C LEU A 51 8.63 -6.15 -15.20
N ILE A 52 8.24 -7.39 -15.51
CA ILE A 52 7.21 -8.13 -14.77
C ILE A 52 7.68 -8.44 -13.33
N GLU A 53 8.91 -8.90 -13.16
CA GLU A 53 9.48 -9.16 -11.82
C GLU A 53 9.53 -7.88 -10.97
N THR A 54 9.97 -6.77 -11.56
CA THR A 54 10.03 -5.47 -10.88
C THR A 54 8.63 -4.97 -10.52
N ALA A 55 7.65 -5.15 -11.41
CA ALA A 55 6.25 -4.82 -11.15
C ALA A 55 5.69 -5.63 -9.98
N GLY A 56 5.96 -6.93 -9.91
CA GLY A 56 5.57 -7.79 -8.79
C GLY A 56 6.17 -7.31 -7.46
N ALA A 57 7.48 -7.02 -7.43
CA ALA A 57 8.12 -6.51 -6.22
C ALA A 57 7.56 -5.16 -5.76
N LEU A 58 7.17 -4.29 -6.70
CA LEU A 58 6.56 -3.00 -6.39
C LEU A 58 5.16 -3.16 -5.79
N VAL A 59 4.37 -4.12 -6.30
CA VAL A 59 3.05 -4.48 -5.77
C VAL A 59 3.18 -5.01 -4.34
N ASP A 60 4.12 -5.94 -4.09
CA ASP A 60 4.36 -6.48 -2.75
C ASP A 60 4.73 -5.35 -1.75
N ALA A 61 5.57 -4.41 -2.17
CA ALA A 61 5.93 -3.26 -1.34
C ALA A 61 4.75 -2.32 -1.07
N PHE A 62 3.87 -2.09 -2.06
CA PHE A 62 2.66 -1.32 -1.87
C PHE A 62 1.70 -1.98 -0.88
N ASP A 63 1.51 -3.28 -0.97
CA ASP A 63 0.67 -4.04 -0.04
C ASP A 63 1.23 -4.02 1.39
N GLU A 64 2.55 -4.19 1.54
CA GLU A 64 3.23 -4.10 2.83
C GLU A 64 3.06 -2.72 3.49
N HIS A 65 3.22 -1.65 2.70
CA HIS A 65 3.02 -0.27 3.18
C HIS A 65 1.57 0.03 3.51
N ALA A 66 0.62 -0.38 2.68
CA ALA A 66 -0.81 -0.25 2.96
C ALA A 66 -1.21 -1.01 4.24
N GLY A 67 -0.63 -2.20 4.47
CA GLY A 67 -0.81 -2.97 5.70
C GLY A 67 -0.25 -2.26 6.93
N SER A 68 0.98 -1.73 6.82
CA SER A 68 1.63 -0.97 7.89
C SER A 68 0.86 0.29 8.28
N ILE A 69 0.32 1.00 7.29
CA ILE A 69 -0.50 2.19 7.50
C ILE A 69 -1.82 1.84 8.20
N ARG A 70 -2.50 0.75 7.79
CA ARG A 70 -3.71 0.26 8.47
C ARG A 70 -3.44 -0.17 9.91
N ALA A 71 -2.32 -0.84 10.16
CA ALA A 71 -1.90 -1.23 11.50
C ALA A 71 -1.63 0.00 12.39
N ALA A 72 -0.93 1.00 11.87
CA ALA A 72 -0.72 2.27 12.56
C ALA A 72 -2.04 2.99 12.86
N SER A 73 -2.96 3.03 11.89
CA SER A 73 -4.29 3.60 12.05
C SER A 73 -5.09 2.93 13.16
N THR A 74 -5.08 1.59 13.19
CA THR A 74 -5.76 0.78 14.21
C THR A 74 -5.18 1.05 15.61
N PHE A 75 -3.85 1.15 15.71
CA PHE A 75 -3.19 1.45 16.97
C PHE A 75 -3.61 2.83 17.51
N TYR A 76 -3.62 3.86 16.65
CA TYR A 76 -4.05 5.20 17.05
C TYR A 76 -5.51 5.24 17.51
N VAL A 77 -6.43 4.54 16.80
CA VAL A 77 -7.83 4.46 17.21
C VAL A 77 -7.98 3.78 18.56
N ALA A 78 -7.27 2.68 18.79
CA ALA A 78 -7.32 1.96 20.06
C ALA A 78 -6.76 2.80 21.22
N ASP A 79 -5.66 3.54 21.00
CA ASP A 79 -5.06 4.41 22.00
C ASP A 79 -5.95 5.63 22.33
N ASP A 80 -6.60 6.22 21.32
CA ASP A 80 -7.54 7.32 21.50
C ASP A 80 -8.79 6.87 22.25
N GLN A 81 -9.37 5.71 21.90
CA GLN A 81 -10.49 5.11 22.63
C GLN A 81 -10.14 4.76 24.08
N ALA A 82 -8.94 4.21 24.32
CA ALA A 82 -8.47 3.90 25.67
C ALA A 82 -8.26 5.17 26.49
N SER A 83 -7.78 6.25 25.86
CA SER A 83 -7.61 7.55 26.51
C SER A 83 -8.95 8.22 26.83
N ALA A 84 -9.91 8.18 25.90
CA ALA A 84 -11.26 8.68 26.10
C ALA A 84 -11.98 7.94 27.25
N ALA A 85 -11.89 6.61 27.29
CA ALA A 85 -12.47 5.79 28.36
C ALA A 85 -11.88 6.12 29.74
N ARG A 86 -10.57 6.38 29.83
CA ARG A 86 -9.92 6.83 31.08
C ARG A 86 -10.39 8.23 31.50
N PHE A 87 -10.59 9.13 30.54
CA PHE A 87 -11.11 10.47 30.82
C PHE A 87 -12.55 10.43 31.34
N ASP A 88 -13.43 9.63 30.74
CA ASP A 88 -14.82 9.46 31.20
C ASP A 88 -14.89 8.86 32.62
N GLN A 89 -14.01 7.90 32.94
CA GLN A 89 -13.90 7.35 34.30
C GLN A 89 -13.51 8.39 35.34
N LEU A 90 -12.61 9.32 34.99
CA LEU A 90 -12.19 10.42 35.86
C LEU A 90 -13.24 11.52 35.94
N ALA A 91 -13.99 11.78 34.87
CA ALA A 91 -15.01 12.81 34.81
C ALA A 91 -16.33 12.41 35.48
N GLY A 92 -16.72 11.13 35.42
CA GLY A 92 -17.95 10.60 36.02
C GLY A 92 -17.83 10.19 37.50
N GLY A 93 -16.63 10.27 38.09
CA GLY A 93 -16.35 9.88 39.47
C GLY A 93 -16.48 11.00 40.52
N ARG A 94 -17.22 12.10 40.23
CA ARG A 94 -17.47 13.19 41.18
C ARG A 94 -18.92 13.23 41.65
#